data_AF-A0A3M0ZSB8-F1
#
_entry.id   AF-A0A3M0ZSB8-F1
#
_cell.length_a   1.000
_cell.length_b   1.000
_cell.length_c   1.000
_cell.angle_alpha   90.00
_cell.angle_beta   90.00
_cell.angle_gamma   90.00
#
_symmetry.space_group_name_H-M   'P 1'
#
loop_
_entity.id
_entity.type
_entity.pdbx_description
1 polymer ?
#
loop_
_entity_poly.entity_id
_entity_poly.type
_entity_poly.pdbx_seq_one_letter_code
_entity_poly.pdbx_strand_id
1 'polypeptide(L)'
;AKVALAILSVLDADALEMAIAAGDKAAVARAQGVGPKLAQRIVSELKDKVAGIAFAPKGVPLPEGGAGTLEGGVAEDAVSALVHLGYGRAEAYSAVMRVAGTLAPETPVAELIRAGLRELGK
;
A
#
# COMPACT_ATOMS: atom_id res chain seq x y z
N ALA A 1 11.88 8.84 14.23
CA ALA A 1 11.50 10.15 13.66
C ALA A 1 12.65 10.86 12.94
N LYS A 2 13.77 11.20 13.60
CA LYS A 2 14.85 12.05 13.01
C LYS A 2 15.41 11.57 11.66
N VAL A 3 15.62 10.27 11.49
CA VAL A 3 16.13 9.70 10.23
C VAL A 3 15.11 9.83 9.09
N ALA A 4 13.82 9.61 9.35
CA ALA A 4 12.78 9.75 8.34
C ALA A 4 12.66 11.20 7.84
N LEU A 5 12.73 12.17 8.76
CA LEU A 5 12.78 13.58 8.40
C LEU A 5 14.02 13.93 7.60
N ALA A 6 15.20 13.42 7.98
CA ALA A 6 16.44 13.64 7.24
C ALA A 6 16.39 13.08 5.81
N ILE A 7 15.69 11.95 5.60
CA ILE A 7 15.44 11.40 4.26
C ILE A 7 14.50 12.31 3.48
N LEU A 8 13.39 12.74 4.08
CA LEU A 8 12.41 13.63 3.42
C LEU A 8 12.94 15.05 3.18
N SER A 9 14.03 15.44 3.84
CA SER A 9 14.76 16.68 3.56
C SER A 9 15.67 16.59 2.31
N VAL A 10 15.93 15.38 1.79
CA VAL A 10 16.81 15.15 0.62
C VAL A 10 16.04 14.58 -0.57
N LEU A 11 15.01 13.78 -0.31
CA LEU A 11 14.13 13.17 -1.30
C LEU A 11 12.69 13.54 -0.93
N ASP A 12 11.93 14.12 -1.85
CA ASP A 12 10.47 14.19 -1.65
C ASP A 12 9.85 12.79 -1.67
N ALA A 13 8.55 12.70 -1.35
CA ALA A 13 7.86 11.42 -1.23
C ALA A 13 7.90 10.62 -2.55
N ASP A 14 7.76 11.30 -3.69
CA ASP A 14 7.76 10.68 -5.01
C ASP A 14 9.17 10.17 -5.39
N ALA A 15 10.19 10.99 -5.16
CA ALA A 15 11.58 10.62 -5.40
C ALA A 15 12.02 9.47 -4.48
N LEU A 16 11.52 9.43 -3.24
CA LEU A 16 11.77 8.32 -2.32
C LEU A 16 11.09 7.03 -2.80
N GLU A 17 9.85 7.11 -3.26
CA GLU A 17 9.11 5.99 -3.85
C GLU A 17 9.88 5.42 -5.06
N MET A 18 10.31 6.28 -5.98
CA MET A 18 11.11 5.89 -7.14
C MET A 18 12.45 5.29 -6.75
N ALA A 19 13.16 5.88 -5.78
CA ALA A 19 14.43 5.36 -5.30
C ALA A 19 14.28 3.97 -4.69
N ILE A 20 13.20 3.72 -3.95
CA ILE A 20 12.91 2.40 -3.37
C ILE A 20 12.57 1.38 -4.47
N ALA A 21 11.70 1.75 -5.41
CA ALA A 21 11.30 0.89 -6.52
C ALA A 21 12.50 0.50 -7.40
N ALA A 22 13.39 1.46 -7.69
CA ALA A 22 14.62 1.26 -8.46
C ALA A 22 15.73 0.56 -7.68
N GLY A 23 15.60 0.41 -6.36
CA GLY A 23 16.66 -0.16 -5.51
C GLY A 23 17.85 0.79 -5.26
N ASP A 24 17.67 2.09 -5.47
CA ASP A 24 18.71 3.12 -5.33
C ASP A 24 18.95 3.49 -3.86
N LYS A 25 19.69 2.62 -3.18
CA LYS A 25 20.19 2.86 -1.82
C LYS A 25 21.15 4.04 -1.72
N ALA A 26 21.82 4.43 -2.80
CA ALA A 26 22.75 5.56 -2.76
C ALA A 26 21.99 6.87 -2.61
N ALA A 27 20.82 7.00 -3.25
CA ALA A 27 19.92 8.12 -3.04
C ALA A 27 19.48 8.25 -1.56
N VAL A 28 19.07 7.14 -0.94
CA VAL A 28 18.62 7.13 0.46
C VAL A 28 19.78 7.39 1.44
N ALA A 29 21.00 6.93 1.12
CA ALA A 29 22.20 7.15 1.94
C ALA A 29 22.72 8.60 1.94
N ARG A 30 22.21 9.49 1.07
CA ARG A 30 22.55 10.93 1.10
C ARG A 30 21.99 11.64 2.33
N ALA A 31 21.00 11.07 3.00
CA ALA A 31 20.40 11.63 4.19
C ALA A 31 21.36 11.57 5.40
N GLN A 32 21.41 12.66 6.17
CA GLN A 32 22.20 12.75 7.40
C GLN A 32 21.81 11.63 8.39
N GLY A 33 22.80 10.85 8.83
CA GLY A 33 22.60 9.71 9.74
C GLY A 33 22.13 8.42 9.07
N VAL A 34 22.04 8.36 7.73
CA VAL A 34 21.75 7.13 6.99
C VAL A 34 23.01 6.55 6.38
N GLY A 35 23.58 5.55 7.07
CA GLY A 35 24.71 4.79 6.55
C GLY A 35 24.32 3.76 5.48
N PRO A 36 25.28 3.18 4.75
CA PRO A 36 25.04 2.25 3.64
C PRO A 36 24.26 0.99 4.04
N LYS A 37 24.51 0.45 5.24
CA LYS A 37 23.75 -0.69 5.77
C LYS A 37 22.29 -0.35 6.04
N LEU A 38 22.04 0.84 6.59
CA LEU A 38 20.69 1.30 6.89
C LEU A 38 19.93 1.60 5.60
N ALA A 39 20.57 2.28 4.65
CA ALA A 39 19.97 2.53 3.33
C ALA A 39 19.59 1.23 2.61
N GLN A 40 20.50 0.24 2.60
CA GLN A 40 20.22 -1.07 2.00
C GLN A 40 19.01 -1.74 2.65
N ARG A 41 18.93 -1.72 4.00
CA ARG A 41 17.82 -2.30 4.75
C ARG A 41 16.49 -1.60 4.46
N ILE A 42 16.48 -0.26 4.48
CA ILE A 42 15.31 0.56 4.18
C ILE A 42 14.77 0.22 2.79
N VAL A 43 15.63 0.25 1.78
CA VAL A 43 15.23 -0.02 0.40
C VAL A 43 14.70 -1.44 0.24
N SER A 44 15.37 -2.46 0.82
CA SER A 44 14.90 -3.85 0.70
C SER A 44 13.59 -4.11 1.43
N GLU A 45 13.40 -3.57 2.64
CA GLU A 45 12.18 -3.80 3.42
C GLU A 45 10.96 -3.04 2.87
N LEU A 46 11.20 -1.92 2.19
CA LEU A 46 10.14 -1.10 1.63
C LEU A 46 9.78 -1.45 0.19
N LYS A 47 10.67 -2.06 -0.60
CA LYS A 47 10.43 -2.39 -2.01
C LYS A 47 9.12 -3.13 -2.25
N ASP A 48 8.84 -4.13 -1.43
CA ASP A 48 7.60 -4.92 -1.56
C ASP A 48 6.36 -4.16 -1.04
N LYS A 49 6.57 -3.15 -0.19
CA LYS A 49 5.48 -2.35 0.42
C LYS A 49 5.07 -1.17 -0.45
N VAL A 50 6.02 -0.47 -1.08
CA VAL A 50 5.71 0.67 -1.97
C VAL A 50 4.97 0.23 -3.22
N ALA A 51 5.17 -1.01 -3.68
CA ALA A 51 4.38 -1.57 -4.78
C ALA A 51 2.87 -1.56 -4.49
N GLY A 52 2.43 -1.60 -3.22
CA GLY A 52 1.03 -1.47 -2.84
C GLY A 52 0.53 -0.02 -2.73
N ILE A 53 1.43 0.95 -2.59
CA ILE A 53 1.10 2.38 -2.44
C ILE A 53 0.95 3.05 -3.81
N ALA A 54 1.74 2.63 -4.81
CA ALA A 54 1.69 3.15 -6.18
C ALA A 54 0.31 2.99 -6.86
N PHE A 55 -0.55 2.10 -6.35
CA PHE A 55 -1.92 1.89 -6.84
C PHE A 55 -2.96 2.82 -6.19
N ALA A 56 -2.59 3.59 -5.16
CA ALA A 56 -3.49 4.56 -4.54
C ALA A 56 -3.44 5.91 -5.30
N PRO A 57 -4.60 6.52 -5.63
CA PRO A 57 -4.62 7.81 -6.32
C PRO A 57 -3.96 8.90 -5.46
N LYS A 58 -2.93 9.56 -5.99
CA LYS A 58 -2.21 10.66 -5.32
C LYS A 58 -3.13 11.88 -5.16
N GLY A 59 -3.49 12.25 -3.93
CA GLY A 59 -4.24 13.50 -3.66
C GLY A 59 -5.18 13.52 -2.45
N VAL A 60 -5.37 12.41 -1.73
CA VAL A 60 -6.23 12.41 -0.53
C VAL A 60 -5.38 12.70 0.71
N PRO A 61 -5.70 13.74 1.52
CA PRO A 61 -4.97 14.04 2.75
C PRO A 61 -5.14 12.88 3.74
N LEU A 62 -4.03 12.30 4.22
CA LEU A 62 -4.06 11.36 5.34
C LEU A 62 -4.41 12.12 6.64
N PRO A 63 -5.46 11.73 7.40
CA PRO A 63 -5.67 12.30 8.72
C PRO A 63 -4.64 11.75 9.70
N GLU A 64 -3.99 12.66 10.44
CA GLU A 64 -3.15 12.29 11.59
C GLU A 64 -4.04 11.80 12.74
N GLY A 65 -3.81 10.56 13.17
CA GLY A 65 -4.25 10.06 14.47
C GLY A 65 -5.45 9.12 14.44
N GLY A 66 -5.16 7.82 14.53
CA GLY A 66 -6.17 6.81 14.82
C GLY A 66 -5.85 5.48 14.17
N ALA A 67 -5.63 4.45 14.98
CA ALA A 67 -5.73 3.07 14.52
C ALA A 67 -7.21 2.82 14.13
N GLY A 68 -7.54 3.06 12.87
CA GLY A 68 -8.88 2.91 12.31
C GLY A 68 -8.93 3.55 10.93
N THR A 69 -9.21 2.72 9.93
CA THR A 69 -9.52 3.08 8.53
C THR A 69 -8.44 3.90 7.81
N LEU A 70 -7.46 3.19 7.25
CA LEU A 70 -6.82 3.64 6.02
C LEU A 70 -7.94 3.75 4.98
N GLU A 71 -8.23 4.94 4.43
CA GLU A 71 -9.21 5.09 3.34
C GLU A 71 -8.66 4.45 2.05
N GLY A 72 -8.59 3.13 2.04
CA GLY A 72 -8.88 2.35 0.86
C GLY A 72 -10.40 2.34 0.70
N GLY A 73 -10.92 2.58 -0.50
CA GLY A 73 -12.37 2.47 -0.72
C GLY A 73 -12.90 1.10 -0.28
N VAL A 74 -14.22 0.94 -0.19
CA VAL A 74 -14.88 -0.33 0.20
C VAL A 74 -14.27 -1.57 -0.48
N ALA A 75 -13.80 -1.40 -1.72
CA ALA A 75 -13.05 -2.42 -2.46
C ALA A 75 -11.67 -2.76 -1.88
N GLU A 76 -10.84 -1.79 -1.52
CA GLU A 76 -9.52 -2.01 -0.92
C GLU A 76 -9.61 -2.64 0.47
N ASP A 77 -10.63 -2.26 1.26
CA ASP A 77 -10.91 -2.90 2.54
C ASP A 77 -11.29 -4.38 2.34
N ALA A 78 -12.11 -4.67 1.31
CA ALA A 78 -12.45 -6.05 0.96
C ALA A 78 -11.22 -6.84 0.49
N VAL A 79 -10.36 -6.25 -0.35
CA VAL A 79 -9.10 -6.88 -0.81
C VAL A 79 -8.19 -7.17 0.37
N SER A 80 -8.02 -6.20 1.27
CA SER A 80 -7.23 -6.36 2.48
C SER A 80 -7.77 -7.48 3.36
N ALA A 81 -9.09 -7.56 3.56
CA ALA A 81 -9.71 -8.65 4.31
C ALA A 81 -9.45 -10.03 3.68
N LEU A 82 -9.60 -10.16 2.36
CA LEU A 82 -9.32 -11.41 1.65
C LEU A 82 -7.84 -11.83 1.75
N VAL A 83 -6.91 -10.88 1.67
CA VAL A 83 -5.48 -11.15 1.88
C VAL A 83 -5.21 -11.65 3.30
N HIS A 84 -5.86 -11.07 4.31
CA HIS A 84 -5.74 -11.56 5.70
C HIS A 84 -6.32 -12.98 5.89
N LEU A 85 -7.27 -13.40 5.06
CA LEU A 85 -7.79 -14.76 5.04
C LEU A 85 -6.87 -15.76 4.32
N GLY A 86 -5.77 -15.29 3.72
CA GLY A 86 -4.74 -16.12 3.09
C GLY A 86 -4.77 -16.16 1.56
N TYR A 87 -5.63 -15.37 0.91
CA TYR A 87 -5.66 -15.28 -0.55
C TYR A 87 -4.52 -14.39 -1.09
N GLY A 88 -4.06 -14.68 -2.31
CA GLY A 88 -3.06 -13.86 -2.97
C GLY A 88 -3.59 -12.45 -3.27
N ARG A 89 -2.78 -11.40 -3.10
CA ARG A 89 -3.23 -10.01 -3.33
C ARG A 89 -3.81 -9.77 -4.72
N ALA A 90 -3.16 -10.28 -5.77
CA ALA A 90 -3.64 -10.13 -7.15
C ALA A 90 -4.96 -10.89 -7.40
N GLU A 91 -5.11 -12.05 -6.76
CA GLU A 91 -6.30 -12.89 -6.83
C GLU A 91 -7.49 -12.23 -6.11
N ALA A 92 -7.27 -11.75 -4.88
CA ALA A 92 -8.22 -11.00 -4.08
C ALA A 92 -8.69 -9.73 -4.79
N TYR A 93 -7.77 -8.94 -5.36
CA TYR A 93 -8.09 -7.76 -6.14
C TYR A 93 -8.97 -8.08 -7.35
N SER A 94 -8.59 -9.08 -8.12
CA SER A 94 -9.34 -9.50 -9.31
C SER A 94 -10.75 -9.97 -8.97
N ALA A 95 -10.92 -10.73 -7.89
CA ALA A 95 -12.22 -11.19 -7.44
C ALA A 95 -13.11 -10.02 -6.99
N VAL A 96 -12.57 -9.10 -6.18
CA VAL A 96 -13.30 -7.91 -5.70
C VAL A 96 -13.73 -7.02 -6.85
N MET A 97 -12.87 -6.77 -7.84
CA MET A 97 -13.23 -5.95 -9.01
C MET A 97 -14.31 -6.58 -9.89
N ARG A 98 -14.31 -7.91 -10.03
CA ARG A 98 -15.37 -8.63 -10.77
C ARG A 98 -16.73 -8.48 -10.10
N VAL A 99 -16.78 -8.58 -8.77
CA VAL A 99 -18.06 -8.48 -8.05
C VAL A 99 -18.50 -7.03 -7.84
N ALA A 100 -17.57 -6.09 -7.68
CA ALA A 100 -17.88 -4.67 -7.48
C ALA A 100 -18.69 -4.09 -8.66
N GLY A 101 -18.42 -4.52 -9.90
CA GLY A 101 -19.18 -4.08 -11.08
C GLY A 101 -20.62 -4.63 -11.16
N THR A 102 -20.97 -5.62 -10.33
CA THR A 102 -22.30 -6.25 -10.30
C THR A 102 -23.14 -5.81 -9.11
N LEU A 103 -22.54 -5.10 -8.16
CA LEU A 103 -23.13 -4.67 -6.90
C LEU A 103 -23.52 -3.19 -6.96
N ALA A 104 -24.37 -2.77 -6.04
CA ALA A 104 -24.75 -1.36 -5.95
C ALA A 104 -23.54 -0.52 -5.48
N PRO A 105 -23.43 0.76 -5.90
CA PRO A 105 -22.32 1.63 -5.49
C PRO A 105 -22.17 1.79 -3.97
N GLU A 106 -23.27 1.66 -3.22
CA GLU A 106 -23.29 1.78 -1.76
C GLU A 106 -23.28 0.42 -1.03
N THR A 107 -22.86 -0.64 -1.72
CA THR A 107 -22.77 -1.97 -1.10
C THR A 107 -21.75 -1.96 0.04
N PRO A 108 -22.12 -2.43 1.25
CA PRO A 108 -21.22 -2.45 2.38
C PRO A 108 -20.07 -3.46 2.19
N VAL A 109 -18.92 -3.16 2.80
CA VAL A 109 -17.69 -3.97 2.70
C VAL A 109 -17.91 -5.45 3.02
N ALA A 110 -18.74 -5.76 4.03
CA ALA A 110 -19.03 -7.14 4.42
C ALA A 110 -19.76 -7.94 3.34
N GLU A 111 -20.60 -7.29 2.55
CA GLU A 111 -21.27 -7.91 1.41
C GLU A 111 -20.31 -8.11 0.24
N LEU A 112 -19.44 -7.13 -0.01
CA LEU A 112 -18.39 -7.23 -1.02
C LEU A 112 -17.38 -8.37 -0.73
N ILE A 113 -16.98 -8.53 0.54
CA ILE A 113 -16.13 -9.65 0.99
C ILE A 113 -16.82 -10.99 0.75
N ARG A 114 -18.11 -11.12 1.12
CA ARG A 114 -18.87 -12.35 0.89
C ARG A 114 -19.01 -12.68 -0.59
N ALA A 115 -19.25 -11.69 -1.43
CA ALA A 115 -19.32 -11.87 -2.88
C ALA A 115 -17.95 -12.29 -3.45
N GLY A 116 -16.86 -11.64 -3.01
CA GLY A 116 -15.49 -11.99 -3.39
C GLY A 116 -15.10 -13.42 -3.01
N LEU A 117 -15.44 -13.88 -1.80
CA LEU A 117 -15.20 -15.27 -1.36
C LEU A 117 -15.95 -16.29 -2.22
N ARG A 118 -17.20 -15.99 -2.63
CA ARG A 118 -17.96 -16.86 -3.54
C ARG A 118 -17.33 -16.92 -4.93
N GLU A 119 -16.71 -15.84 -5.38
CA GLU A 119 -16.03 -15.78 -6.67
C GLU A 119 -14.69 -16.53 -6.66
N LEU A 120 -13.98 -16.52 -5.53
CA LEU A 120 -12.72 -17.26 -5.35
C LEU A 120 -12.92 -18.77 -5.14
N GLY A 121 -14.09 -19.18 -4.67
CA GLY A 121 -14.46 -20.59 -4.47
C GLY A 121 -15.03 -21.27 -5.72
N LYS A 122 -15.12 -20.56 -6.86
CA LYS A 122 -15.46 -21.13 -8.17
C LYS A 122 -14.20 -21.49 -8.93
#